data_AF-A0A3G9EF24-F1
#
_entry.id   AF-A0A3G9EF24-F1
#
_cell.length_a   1.000
_cell.length_b   1.000
_cell.length_c   1.000
_cell.angle_alpha   90.00
_cell.angle_beta   90.00
_cell.angle_gamma   90.00
#
_symmetry.space_group_name_H-M   'P 1'
#
loop_
_entity.id
_entity.type
_entity.pdbx_description
1 polymer ?
#
loop_
_entity_poly.entity_id
_entity_poly.type
_entity_poly.pdbx_seq_one_letter_code
_entity_poly.pdbx_strand_id
1 'polypeptide(L)'
;MPRATQARDAATNYRMFCAGCHGDNLEKFAAKQWMEEAGTASVERSIRNGILDIGMPAFAKTFSDREIKELAGYVKKGIPADRALLKPAVTAEGIVKSEEYNFVIDTVVTGLEVPWGLAFLPNGDLLISERKGALHTFSNGRLSAPIEGLPPIMAFGQGGLLDLALHPDYDKNSWIYISYSALDTTSEKRTGSTGVMRARLSENKLTDQEILFIGSPSTDRGHHWGCKLAFDGKGYLFFGVGERGQHFDFPQRLDNTNGKIHRIHDDGRIPTDNPFVNTPGAIKSIYSYGHRNPQGTVIHPTTGDVWETEHGPMGGDELNLIKPGMNYGWPVISYGINYDGTVLTELTEKEGMEQPVFQWTPSIAPCGMTVVTGDRFKKWENNMLVGSLRFDYIERMVLDGQKVVHTEKLAEGIGRVRNVVMSPDGLVYIGLEEPGMIVRLVPVE
;
A
#
# COMPACT_ATOMS: atom_id res chain seq x y z
N MET A 1 -11.66 -27.99 -21.49
CA MET A 1 -12.47 -28.51 -20.36
C MET A 1 -12.37 -27.52 -19.21
N PRO A 2 -13.47 -27.05 -18.61
CA PRO A 2 -13.38 -26.14 -17.48
C PRO A 2 -12.78 -26.93 -16.29
N ARG A 3 -11.68 -26.43 -15.73
CA ARG A 3 -11.13 -26.95 -14.47
C ARG A 3 -12.18 -26.73 -13.38
N ALA A 4 -12.57 -27.81 -12.70
CA ALA A 4 -13.34 -27.72 -11.47
C ALA A 4 -12.53 -26.91 -10.46
N THR A 5 -13.03 -25.74 -10.07
CA THR A 5 -12.54 -25.00 -8.90
C THR A 5 -12.62 -25.93 -7.70
N GLN A 6 -11.49 -26.21 -7.07
CA GLN A 6 -11.42 -26.99 -5.85
C GLN A 6 -12.33 -26.33 -4.80
N ALA A 7 -13.31 -27.06 -4.28
CA ALA A 7 -14.23 -26.53 -3.28
C ALA A 7 -13.46 -26.10 -2.03
N ARG A 8 -13.61 -24.83 -1.64
CA ARG A 8 -12.95 -24.27 -0.45
C ARG A 8 -13.70 -24.73 0.80
N ASP A 9 -12.97 -24.96 1.89
CA ASP A 9 -13.62 -25.34 3.16
C ASP A 9 -14.29 -24.13 3.85
N ALA A 10 -15.18 -24.41 4.81
CA ALA A 10 -15.94 -23.39 5.52
C ALA A 10 -15.07 -22.42 6.33
N ALA A 11 -13.93 -22.88 6.85
CA ALA A 11 -13.02 -22.02 7.62
C ALA A 11 -12.33 -21.00 6.72
N THR A 12 -11.92 -21.42 5.52
CA THR A 12 -11.33 -20.59 4.48
C THR A 12 -12.35 -19.60 3.94
N ASN A 13 -13.58 -20.06 3.64
CA ASN A 13 -14.66 -19.17 3.22
C ASN A 13 -15.02 -18.17 4.33
N TYR A 14 -15.01 -18.57 5.60
CA TYR A 14 -15.23 -17.64 6.70
C TYR A 14 -14.16 -16.57 6.76
N ARG A 15 -12.87 -16.95 6.73
CA ARG A 15 -11.74 -16.01 6.75
C ARG A 15 -11.78 -15.03 5.57
N MET A 16 -12.06 -15.52 4.36
CA MET A 16 -12.05 -14.70 3.15
C MET A 16 -13.23 -13.72 3.05
N PHE A 17 -14.43 -14.13 3.49
CA PHE A 17 -15.66 -13.38 3.17
C PHE A 17 -16.39 -12.81 4.38
N CYS A 18 -16.20 -13.41 5.57
CA CYS A 18 -16.99 -13.10 6.76
C CYS A 18 -16.14 -12.48 7.87
N ALA A 19 -14.90 -12.93 8.05
CA ALA A 19 -14.01 -12.46 9.11
C ALA A 19 -13.69 -10.96 9.00
N GLY A 20 -13.76 -10.40 7.78
CA GLY A 20 -13.77 -8.95 7.51
C GLY A 20 -14.71 -8.15 8.41
N CYS A 21 -15.94 -8.64 8.54
CA CYS A 21 -17.00 -7.96 9.30
C CYS A 21 -17.22 -8.58 10.68
N HIS A 22 -16.81 -9.83 10.89
CA HIS A 22 -17.14 -10.60 12.08
C HIS A 22 -15.96 -10.96 12.99
N GLY A 23 -14.74 -10.62 12.55
CA GLY A 23 -13.51 -10.94 13.27
C GLY A 23 -12.99 -12.35 12.98
N ASP A 24 -11.68 -12.54 13.08
CA ASP A 24 -11.00 -13.79 12.70
C ASP A 24 -11.36 -14.98 13.61
N ASN A 25 -11.76 -14.69 14.85
CA ASN A 25 -12.13 -15.66 15.89
C ASN A 25 -13.62 -15.56 16.28
N LEU A 26 -14.49 -15.10 15.38
CA LEU A 26 -15.94 -14.99 15.57
C LEU A 26 -16.36 -13.99 16.67
N GLU A 27 -15.46 -13.12 17.09
CA GLU A 27 -15.62 -12.20 18.22
C GLU A 27 -16.85 -11.28 18.12
N LYS A 28 -17.26 -10.89 16.91
CA LYS A 28 -18.42 -10.00 16.71
C LYS A 28 -19.77 -10.74 16.72
N PHE A 29 -19.79 -12.07 16.81
CA PHE A 29 -21.02 -12.85 17.02
C PHE A 29 -21.43 -12.95 18.50
N ALA A 30 -20.54 -12.59 19.44
CA ALA A 30 -20.76 -12.74 20.88
C ALA A 30 -22.01 -12.02 21.41
N ALA A 31 -22.47 -10.95 20.76
CA ALA A 31 -23.56 -10.08 21.24
C ALA A 31 -24.87 -10.17 20.44
N LYS A 32 -25.00 -11.09 19.46
CA LYS A 32 -26.17 -11.12 18.56
C LYS A 32 -27.22 -12.16 19.02
N GLN A 33 -28.41 -11.69 19.43
CA GLN A 33 -29.51 -12.54 19.93
C GLN A 33 -30.00 -13.58 18.91
N TRP A 34 -30.02 -13.28 17.61
CA TRP A 34 -30.44 -14.24 16.58
C TRP A 34 -29.48 -15.44 16.41
N MET A 35 -28.28 -15.37 17.01
CA MET A 35 -27.38 -16.51 17.15
C MET A 35 -27.81 -17.50 18.25
N GLU A 36 -28.88 -17.21 19.00
CA GLU A 36 -29.42 -18.11 20.02
C GLU A 36 -30.40 -19.15 19.46
N GLU A 37 -30.90 -18.93 18.24
CA GLU A 37 -31.78 -19.88 17.58
C GLU A 37 -31.10 -21.25 17.39
N ALA A 38 -31.85 -22.33 17.62
CA ALA A 38 -31.33 -23.69 17.48
C ALA A 38 -31.03 -24.03 16.01
N GLY A 39 -29.92 -24.74 15.77
CA GLY A 39 -29.50 -25.12 14.42
C GLY A 39 -28.88 -23.96 13.62
N THR A 40 -28.76 -24.14 12.31
CA THR A 40 -28.06 -23.22 11.41
C THR A 40 -28.99 -22.36 10.56
N ALA A 41 -30.31 -22.58 10.62
CA ALA A 41 -31.26 -22.01 9.67
C ALA A 41 -31.31 -20.48 9.66
N SER A 42 -31.14 -19.82 10.81
CA SER A 42 -31.06 -18.34 10.88
C SER A 42 -29.79 -17.83 10.21
N VAL A 43 -28.64 -18.43 10.54
CA VAL A 43 -27.33 -18.09 9.99
C VAL A 43 -27.28 -18.35 8.49
N GLU A 44 -27.81 -19.48 8.01
CA GLU A 44 -27.93 -19.80 6.58
C GLU A 44 -28.77 -18.76 5.84
N ARG A 45 -29.89 -18.32 6.44
CA ARG A 45 -30.75 -17.28 5.86
C ARG A 45 -30.05 -15.94 5.79
N SER A 46 -29.33 -15.55 6.85
CA SER A 46 -28.54 -14.32 6.90
C SER A 46 -27.42 -14.34 5.85
N ILE A 47 -26.67 -15.44 5.73
CA ILE A 47 -25.61 -15.57 4.70
C ILE A 47 -26.23 -15.52 3.31
N ARG A 48 -27.32 -16.26 3.08
CA ARG A 48 -27.96 -16.36 1.76
C ARG A 48 -28.52 -15.03 1.29
N ASN A 49 -29.32 -14.39 2.14
CA ASN A 49 -30.14 -13.24 1.76
C ASN A 49 -29.48 -11.91 2.15
N GLY A 50 -28.41 -11.94 2.93
CA GLY A 50 -27.88 -10.76 3.59
C GLY A 50 -28.81 -10.29 4.71
N ILE A 51 -28.39 -9.24 5.40
CA ILE A 51 -29.22 -8.45 6.30
C ILE A 51 -28.97 -7.00 5.91
N LEU A 52 -29.82 -6.50 5.02
CA LEU A 52 -29.69 -5.19 4.39
C LEU A 52 -29.83 -4.02 5.36
N ASP A 53 -30.37 -4.23 6.56
CA ASP A 53 -30.52 -3.18 7.57
C ASP A 53 -29.26 -3.01 8.45
N ILE A 54 -28.24 -3.88 8.27
CA ILE A 54 -26.97 -3.82 9.00
C ILE A 54 -25.75 -3.95 8.07
N GLY A 55 -25.94 -3.70 6.77
CA GLY A 55 -24.86 -3.73 5.77
C GLY A 55 -24.28 -5.11 5.48
N MET A 56 -24.99 -6.19 5.81
CA MET A 56 -24.55 -7.55 5.47
C MET A 56 -25.03 -7.92 4.05
N PRO A 57 -24.13 -8.05 3.05
CA PRO A 57 -24.53 -8.38 1.68
C PRO A 57 -25.04 -9.82 1.56
N ALA A 58 -25.83 -10.08 0.52
CA ALA A 58 -26.34 -11.42 0.21
C ALA A 58 -25.26 -12.26 -0.50
N PHE A 59 -25.00 -13.47 -0.01
CA PHE A 59 -24.01 -14.38 -0.58
C PHE A 59 -24.59 -15.55 -1.38
N ALA A 60 -25.90 -15.55 -1.67
CA ALA A 60 -26.54 -16.59 -2.49
C ALA A 60 -25.95 -16.74 -3.90
N LYS A 61 -25.33 -15.69 -4.45
CA LYS A 61 -24.63 -15.73 -5.75
C LYS A 61 -23.16 -16.11 -5.63
N THR A 62 -22.60 -16.05 -4.42
CA THR A 62 -21.19 -16.28 -4.12
C THR A 62 -20.92 -17.71 -3.68
N PHE A 63 -21.86 -18.30 -2.92
CA PHE A 63 -21.74 -19.64 -2.35
C PHE A 63 -22.86 -20.56 -2.85
N SER A 64 -22.53 -21.83 -3.06
CA SER A 64 -23.53 -22.88 -3.24
C SER A 64 -24.33 -23.13 -1.94
N ASP A 65 -25.50 -23.76 -2.05
CA ASP A 65 -26.32 -24.14 -0.89
C ASP A 65 -25.54 -24.98 0.12
N ARG A 66 -24.64 -25.84 -0.37
CA ARG A 66 -23.76 -26.66 0.45
C ARG A 66 -22.78 -25.79 1.23
N GLU A 67 -22.10 -24.86 0.56
CA GLU A 67 -21.12 -23.97 1.19
C GLU A 67 -21.77 -23.05 2.22
N ILE A 68 -22.96 -22.52 1.96
CA ILE A 68 -23.72 -21.71 2.93
C ILE A 68 -23.99 -22.51 4.21
N LYS A 69 -24.42 -23.77 4.05
CA LYS A 69 -24.69 -24.66 5.18
C LYS A 69 -23.43 -25.00 5.97
N GLU A 70 -22.33 -25.28 5.27
CA GLU A 70 -21.03 -25.56 5.90
C GLU A 70 -20.49 -24.33 6.64
N LEU A 71 -20.65 -23.12 6.07
CA LEU A 71 -20.27 -21.85 6.68
C LEU A 71 -21.10 -21.56 7.95
N ALA A 72 -22.42 -21.74 7.87
CA ALA A 72 -23.31 -21.58 9.00
C ALA A 72 -22.97 -22.55 10.15
N GLY A 73 -22.66 -23.81 9.80
CA GLY A 73 -22.19 -24.81 10.75
C GLY A 73 -20.85 -24.44 11.39
N TYR A 74 -19.91 -23.91 10.61
CA TYR A 74 -18.62 -23.44 11.10
C TYR A 74 -18.78 -22.29 12.12
N VAL A 75 -19.57 -21.27 11.79
CA VAL A 75 -19.85 -20.14 12.69
C VAL A 75 -20.52 -20.62 13.98
N LYS A 76 -21.54 -21.48 13.89
CA LYS A 76 -22.22 -22.03 15.07
C LYS A 76 -21.32 -22.88 15.97
N LYS A 77 -20.42 -23.67 15.37
CA LYS A 77 -19.49 -24.54 16.11
C LYS A 77 -18.34 -23.76 16.75
N GLY A 78 -17.89 -22.67 16.11
CA GLY A 78 -16.76 -21.88 16.59
C GLY A 78 -17.10 -20.91 17.72
N ILE A 79 -18.38 -20.69 18.04
CA ILE A 79 -18.80 -19.90 19.20
C ILE A 79 -18.71 -20.78 20.45
N PRO A 80 -17.82 -20.48 21.41
CA PRO A 80 -17.73 -21.23 22.66
C PRO A 80 -19.02 -21.07 23.47
N ALA A 81 -19.40 -22.11 24.21
CA ALA A 81 -20.55 -22.08 25.13
C ALA A 81 -20.39 -21.01 26.21
N ASP A 82 -19.15 -20.78 26.67
CA ASP A 82 -18.78 -19.65 27.51
C ASP A 82 -18.38 -18.45 26.64
N ARG A 83 -19.30 -17.47 26.52
CA ARG A 83 -19.09 -16.26 25.72
C ARG A 83 -18.07 -15.30 26.33
N ALA A 84 -17.68 -15.46 27.60
CA ALA A 84 -16.60 -14.66 28.19
C ALA A 84 -15.21 -14.98 27.59
N LEU A 85 -15.08 -16.13 26.91
CA LEU A 85 -13.88 -16.51 26.16
C LEU A 85 -13.77 -15.81 24.80
N LEU A 86 -14.86 -15.24 24.28
CA LEU A 86 -14.84 -14.40 23.10
C LEU A 86 -14.33 -13.01 23.52
N LYS A 87 -13.07 -12.73 23.22
CA LYS A 87 -12.52 -11.37 23.37
C LYS A 87 -13.26 -10.48 22.36
N PRO A 88 -13.83 -9.32 22.75
CA PRO A 88 -14.36 -8.36 21.80
C PRO A 88 -13.29 -8.03 20.75
N ALA A 89 -13.66 -7.92 19.48
CA ALA A 89 -12.86 -7.10 18.55
C ALA A 89 -12.74 -5.73 19.24
N VAL A 90 -11.51 -5.32 19.51
CA VAL A 90 -11.23 -4.22 20.43
C VAL A 90 -11.94 -2.94 19.95
N THR A 91 -12.71 -2.39 20.90
CA THR A 91 -13.33 -1.06 21.02
C THR A 91 -14.18 -0.54 19.85
N ALA A 92 -15.49 -0.71 20.03
CA ALA A 92 -16.50 0.25 19.58
C ALA A 92 -16.33 1.61 20.30
N GLU A 93 -15.29 2.36 19.95
CA GLU A 93 -15.29 3.81 20.12
C GLU A 93 -15.28 4.45 18.73
N GLY A 94 -16.47 4.92 18.32
CA GLY A 94 -16.66 5.77 17.16
C GLY A 94 -16.93 5.04 15.85
N ILE A 95 -18.16 5.16 15.36
CA ILE A 95 -18.38 5.13 13.91
C ILE A 95 -17.63 6.35 13.35
N VAL A 96 -16.67 6.11 12.47
CA VAL A 96 -16.05 7.17 11.69
C VAL A 96 -16.99 7.49 10.54
N LYS A 97 -17.32 8.77 10.41
CA LYS A 97 -18.18 9.26 9.34
C LYS A 97 -17.32 9.86 8.24
N SER A 98 -17.69 9.56 7.00
CA SER A 98 -17.30 10.31 5.82
C SER A 98 -18.55 10.86 5.15
N GLU A 99 -18.38 11.67 4.12
CA GLU A 99 -19.44 12.19 3.26
C GLU A 99 -20.28 11.07 2.65
N GLU A 100 -19.66 9.92 2.34
CA GLU A 100 -20.32 8.86 1.57
C GLU A 100 -20.58 7.55 2.33
N TYR A 101 -19.83 7.32 3.41
CA TYR A 101 -19.86 6.10 4.20
C TYR A 101 -19.69 6.35 5.70
N ASN A 102 -20.28 5.48 6.49
CA ASN A 102 -19.89 5.25 7.87
C ASN A 102 -18.95 4.02 7.87
N PHE A 103 -17.92 4.02 8.71
CA PHE A 103 -17.07 2.83 8.87
C PHE A 103 -16.53 2.70 10.28
N VAL A 104 -16.20 1.47 10.65
CA VAL A 104 -15.43 1.16 11.85
C VAL A 104 -13.99 0.86 11.47
N ILE A 105 -13.06 1.25 12.34
CA ILE A 105 -11.65 0.93 12.19
C ILE A 105 -11.39 -0.35 12.99
N ASP A 106 -10.98 -1.41 12.30
CA ASP A 106 -10.77 -2.73 12.88
C ASP A 106 -9.28 -3.06 12.90
N THR A 107 -8.72 -3.30 14.09
CA THR A 107 -7.29 -3.62 14.23
C THR A 107 -7.01 -5.05 13.78
N VAL A 108 -6.07 -5.19 12.84
CA VAL A 108 -5.70 -6.48 12.22
C VAL A 108 -4.41 -7.02 12.82
N VAL A 109 -3.38 -6.19 12.91
CA VAL A 109 -2.05 -6.57 13.41
C VAL A 109 -1.55 -5.52 14.39
N THR A 110 -0.99 -5.94 15.51
CA THR A 110 -0.38 -5.04 16.51
C THR A 110 1.04 -5.48 16.83
N GLY A 111 1.82 -4.61 17.48
CA GLY A 111 3.17 -4.95 17.93
C GLY A 111 4.20 -4.94 16.81
N LEU A 112 3.87 -4.29 15.70
CA LEU A 112 4.82 -3.92 14.66
C LEU A 112 5.57 -2.67 15.14
N GLU A 113 6.67 -2.37 14.48
CA GLU A 113 7.41 -1.14 14.66
C GLU A 113 7.00 -0.10 13.62
N VAL A 114 7.36 -0.29 12.36
CA VAL A 114 6.97 0.59 11.25
C VAL A 114 6.61 -0.27 10.04
N PRO A 115 5.34 -0.66 9.87
CA PRO A 115 4.88 -1.41 8.70
C PRO A 115 4.93 -0.53 7.45
N TRP A 116 5.94 -0.75 6.61
CA TRP A 116 6.23 0.11 5.46
C TRP A 116 5.51 -0.36 4.20
N GLY A 117 5.72 -1.62 3.81
CA GLY A 117 5.14 -2.26 2.64
C GLY A 117 4.12 -3.32 3.04
N LEU A 118 3.03 -3.39 2.30
CA LEU A 118 1.90 -4.29 2.54
C LEU A 118 1.50 -4.92 1.19
N ALA A 119 1.53 -6.24 1.09
CA ALA A 119 1.13 -6.94 -0.13
C ALA A 119 0.33 -8.19 0.19
N PHE A 120 -0.90 -8.29 -0.33
CA PHE A 120 -1.75 -9.45 -0.14
C PHE A 120 -1.37 -10.58 -1.10
N LEU A 121 -1.13 -11.76 -0.55
CA LEU A 121 -1.01 -13.01 -1.29
C LEU A 121 -2.39 -13.47 -1.81
N PRO A 122 -2.45 -14.24 -2.91
CA PRO A 122 -3.73 -14.70 -3.49
C PRO A 122 -4.61 -15.51 -2.53
N ASN A 123 -4.02 -16.14 -1.51
CA ASN A 123 -4.74 -16.89 -0.48
C ASN A 123 -5.33 -15.99 0.63
N GLY A 124 -5.09 -14.67 0.59
CA GLY A 124 -5.55 -13.70 1.57
C GLY A 124 -4.55 -13.41 2.71
N ASP A 125 -3.41 -14.10 2.75
CA ASP A 125 -2.34 -13.77 3.70
C ASP A 125 -1.70 -12.42 3.34
N LEU A 126 -1.18 -11.71 4.34
CA LEU A 126 -0.59 -10.39 4.16
C LEU A 126 0.92 -10.44 4.39
N LEU A 127 1.72 -10.07 3.39
CA LEU A 127 3.14 -9.78 3.56
C LEU A 127 3.31 -8.37 4.12
N ILE A 128 4.17 -8.25 5.12
CA ILE A 128 4.43 -7.01 5.84
C ILE A 128 5.95 -6.81 5.92
N SER A 129 6.45 -5.73 5.35
CA SER A 129 7.82 -5.29 5.60
C SER A 129 7.85 -4.27 6.73
N GLU A 130 8.75 -4.47 7.67
CA GLU A 130 9.05 -3.51 8.72
C GLU A 130 10.32 -2.74 8.37
N ARG A 131 10.26 -1.41 8.49
CA ARG A 131 11.37 -0.50 8.10
C ARG A 131 12.71 -0.91 8.71
N LYS A 132 12.73 -1.49 9.91
CA LYS A 132 13.97 -1.96 10.56
C LYS A 132 14.66 -3.15 9.88
N GLY A 133 14.08 -3.73 8.82
CA GLY A 133 14.72 -4.79 8.06
C GLY A 133 14.16 -6.19 8.33
N ALA A 134 12.86 -6.29 8.65
CA ALA A 134 12.20 -7.57 8.87
C ALA A 134 11.02 -7.73 7.91
N LEU A 135 10.84 -8.94 7.37
CA LEU A 135 9.71 -9.29 6.50
C LEU A 135 8.88 -10.36 7.21
N HIS A 136 7.57 -10.21 7.22
CA HIS A 136 6.67 -11.14 7.90
C HIS A 136 5.52 -11.55 6.99
N THR A 137 4.95 -12.73 7.27
CA THR A 137 3.63 -13.10 6.79
C THR A 137 2.65 -13.03 7.94
N PHE A 138 1.52 -12.36 7.75
CA PHE A 138 0.37 -12.43 8.64
C PHE A 138 -0.68 -13.36 8.04
N SER A 139 -0.96 -14.45 8.76
CA SER A 139 -1.90 -15.48 8.34
C SER A 139 -2.71 -15.96 9.54
N ASN A 140 -4.02 -16.09 9.38
CA ASN A 140 -4.92 -16.65 10.40
C ASN A 140 -4.81 -15.96 11.76
N GLY A 141 -4.77 -14.63 11.77
CA GLY A 141 -4.67 -13.83 12.98
C GLY A 141 -3.30 -13.86 13.66
N ARG A 142 -2.26 -14.39 12.99
CA ARG A 142 -0.92 -14.56 13.57
C ARG A 142 0.17 -14.01 12.65
N LEU A 143 1.11 -13.28 13.24
CA LEU A 143 2.33 -12.83 12.59
C LEU A 143 3.40 -13.93 12.65
N SER A 144 4.06 -14.22 11.54
CA SER A 144 5.17 -15.18 11.48
C SER A 144 6.43 -14.64 12.15
N ALA A 145 7.39 -15.54 12.44
CA ALA A 145 8.77 -15.12 12.65
C ALA A 145 9.32 -14.40 11.41
N PRO A 146 10.35 -13.54 11.54
CA PRO A 146 10.96 -12.87 10.39
C PRO A 146 11.35 -13.88 9.29
N ILE A 147 10.97 -13.59 8.06
CA ILE A 147 11.33 -14.33 6.86
C ILE A 147 12.84 -14.18 6.63
N GLU A 148 13.51 -15.30 6.42
CA GLU A 148 14.95 -15.34 6.19
C GLU A 148 15.33 -14.98 4.74
N GLY A 149 16.59 -14.61 4.54
CA GLY A 149 17.17 -14.41 3.21
C GLY A 149 17.06 -12.99 2.65
N LEU A 150 16.73 -12.00 3.47
CA LEU A 150 16.84 -10.59 3.06
C LEU A 150 18.30 -10.20 2.74
N PRO A 151 18.54 -9.30 1.78
CA PRO A 151 19.87 -8.79 1.47
C PRO A 151 20.39 -7.87 2.59
N PRO A 152 21.67 -7.44 2.53
CA PRO A 152 22.17 -6.38 3.39
C PRO A 152 21.38 -5.08 3.21
N ILE A 153 20.77 -4.59 4.30
CA ILE A 153 19.90 -3.41 4.32
C ILE A 153 20.51 -2.33 5.20
N MET A 154 20.55 -1.11 4.68
CA MET A 154 20.89 0.10 5.43
C MET A 154 19.65 0.62 6.18
N ALA A 155 19.31 -0.03 7.29
CA ALA A 155 18.23 0.40 8.18
C ALA A 155 18.67 1.61 9.03
N PHE A 156 18.61 2.81 8.45
CA PHE A 156 19.04 4.05 9.08
C PHE A 156 18.17 5.24 8.64
N GLY A 157 17.69 6.03 9.62
CA GLY A 157 16.79 7.16 9.36
C GLY A 157 15.46 6.69 8.77
N GLN A 158 15.13 7.19 7.58
CA GLN A 158 13.98 6.78 6.78
C GLN A 158 14.24 5.51 5.95
N GLY A 159 15.49 5.01 5.91
CA GLY A 159 15.89 3.85 5.13
C GLY A 159 15.65 2.52 5.86
N GLY A 160 15.53 1.43 5.10
CA GLY A 160 15.06 0.16 5.63
C GLY A 160 14.70 -0.89 4.61
N LEU A 161 13.91 -1.89 5.04
CA LEU A 161 13.08 -2.68 4.15
C LEU A 161 11.80 -1.88 3.88
N LEU A 162 11.49 -1.63 2.61
CA LEU A 162 10.51 -0.63 2.21
C LEU A 162 9.32 -1.31 1.54
N ASP A 163 9.10 -1.14 0.24
CA ASP A 163 7.84 -1.60 -0.36
C ASP A 163 7.84 -3.07 -0.73
N LEU A 164 6.62 -3.58 -0.89
CA LEU A 164 6.34 -4.91 -1.38
C LEU A 164 5.32 -4.82 -2.52
N ALA A 165 5.55 -5.56 -3.59
CA ALA A 165 4.57 -5.78 -4.65
C ALA A 165 4.60 -7.24 -5.10
N LEU A 166 3.46 -7.78 -5.48
CA LEU A 166 3.42 -9.06 -6.17
C LEU A 166 3.51 -8.86 -7.68
N HIS A 167 4.12 -9.81 -8.37
CA HIS A 167 4.02 -9.86 -9.82
C HIS A 167 2.56 -9.96 -10.27
N PRO A 168 2.13 -9.31 -11.37
CA PRO A 168 0.76 -9.43 -11.88
C PRO A 168 0.31 -10.87 -12.16
N ASP A 169 1.23 -11.73 -12.62
CA ASP A 169 1.06 -13.19 -12.79
C ASP A 169 1.55 -14.03 -11.59
N TYR A 170 1.43 -13.54 -10.35
CA TYR A 170 1.93 -14.22 -9.15
C TYR A 170 1.50 -15.69 -9.04
N ASP A 171 0.24 -16.01 -9.39
CA ASP A 171 -0.30 -17.38 -9.38
C ASP A 171 0.49 -18.38 -10.26
N LYS A 172 1.26 -17.87 -11.22
CA LYS A 172 2.05 -18.68 -12.15
C LYS A 172 3.53 -18.72 -11.79
N ASN A 173 4.08 -17.64 -11.21
CA ASN A 173 5.52 -17.47 -11.08
C ASN A 173 6.02 -17.20 -9.65
N SER A 174 5.12 -16.92 -8.71
CA SER A 174 5.36 -16.67 -7.28
C SER A 174 6.35 -15.53 -6.99
N TRP A 175 6.53 -14.60 -7.92
CA TRP A 175 7.51 -13.52 -7.75
C TRP A 175 6.98 -12.40 -6.83
N ILE A 176 7.74 -12.12 -5.77
CA ILE A 176 7.57 -10.98 -4.88
C ILE A 176 8.67 -9.97 -5.19
N TYR A 177 8.31 -8.70 -5.29
CA TYR A 177 9.21 -7.58 -5.51
C TYR A 177 9.35 -6.80 -4.22
N ILE A 178 10.59 -6.42 -3.92
CA ILE A 178 10.97 -5.79 -2.66
C ILE A 178 11.85 -4.60 -3.00
N SER A 179 11.47 -3.42 -2.50
CA SER A 179 12.34 -2.26 -2.51
C SER A 179 12.93 -2.04 -1.12
N TYR A 180 14.19 -1.59 -1.09
CA TYR A 180 14.94 -1.47 0.16
C TYR A 180 16.08 -0.47 0.03
N SER A 181 16.57 -0.02 1.18
CA SER A 181 17.82 0.73 1.29
C SER A 181 18.99 -0.24 1.16
N ALA A 182 19.50 -0.44 -0.05
CA ALA A 182 20.64 -1.34 -0.29
C ALA A 182 21.91 -0.77 0.37
N LEU A 183 22.51 -1.56 1.26
CA LEU A 183 23.78 -1.23 1.88
C LEU A 183 24.92 -1.52 0.90
N ASP A 184 25.81 -0.57 0.69
CA ASP A 184 27.06 -0.80 -0.01
C ASP A 184 28.04 -1.53 0.91
N THR A 185 28.15 -2.85 0.73
CA THR A 185 29.05 -3.70 1.51
C THR A 185 30.50 -3.64 1.06
N THR A 186 30.81 -2.90 -0.01
CA THR A 186 32.17 -2.72 -0.52
C THR A 186 32.84 -1.47 0.03
N SER A 187 32.07 -0.55 0.63
CA SER A 187 32.53 0.68 1.25
C SER A 187 32.79 0.49 2.75
N GLU A 188 33.89 1.03 3.27
CA GLU A 188 34.15 1.10 4.72
C GLU A 188 33.19 2.07 5.44
N LYS A 189 32.68 3.06 4.71
CA LYS A 189 31.64 3.98 5.22
C LYS A 189 30.26 3.37 5.00
N ARG A 190 29.34 3.60 5.95
CA ARG A 190 27.93 3.24 5.79
C ARG A 190 27.28 4.12 4.71
N THR A 191 27.32 3.65 3.48
CA THR A 191 26.64 4.27 2.34
C THR A 191 25.64 3.30 1.73
N GLY A 192 24.65 3.83 1.03
CA GLY A 192 23.63 3.03 0.38
C GLY A 192 22.80 3.81 -0.62
N SER A 193 22.06 3.06 -1.43
CA SER A 193 21.14 3.57 -2.46
C SER A 193 19.85 2.78 -2.46
N THR A 194 18.80 3.30 -3.11
CA THR A 194 17.57 2.53 -3.26
C THR A 194 17.84 1.31 -4.14
N GLY A 195 17.45 0.13 -3.67
CA GLY A 195 17.53 -1.13 -4.37
C GLY A 195 16.14 -1.71 -4.62
N VAL A 196 16.02 -2.46 -5.72
CA VAL A 196 14.84 -3.28 -6.04
C VAL A 196 15.31 -4.68 -6.37
N MET A 197 14.70 -5.67 -5.75
CA MET A 197 14.94 -7.09 -6.03
C MET A 197 13.62 -7.83 -6.22
N ARG A 198 13.69 -9.04 -6.77
CA ARG A 198 12.62 -10.03 -6.69
C ARG A 198 13.10 -11.32 -6.04
N ALA A 199 12.16 -12.05 -5.44
CA ALA A 199 12.38 -13.34 -4.82
C ALA A 199 11.09 -14.17 -4.82
N ARG A 200 11.22 -15.48 -4.60
CA ARG A 200 10.10 -16.36 -4.27
C ARG A 200 10.08 -16.65 -2.78
N LEU A 201 8.89 -16.71 -2.19
CA LEU A 201 8.71 -17.14 -0.81
C LEU A 201 8.43 -18.65 -0.80
N SER A 202 9.28 -19.41 -0.11
CA SER A 202 9.03 -20.82 0.19
C SER A 202 9.19 -21.03 1.69
N GLU A 203 8.19 -21.61 2.32
CA GLU A 203 8.11 -21.73 3.78
C GLU A 203 8.22 -20.36 4.46
N ASN A 204 9.32 -20.10 5.20
CA ASN A 204 9.59 -18.82 5.85
C ASN A 204 10.92 -18.21 5.36
N LYS A 205 11.24 -18.39 4.07
CA LYS A 205 12.52 -17.96 3.48
C LYS A 205 12.37 -17.46 2.04
N LEU A 206 13.11 -16.41 1.70
CA LEU A 206 13.28 -15.93 0.34
C LEU A 206 14.26 -16.81 -0.45
N THR A 207 13.82 -17.25 -1.61
CA THR A 207 14.51 -18.12 -2.57
C THR A 207 14.55 -17.47 -3.95
N ASP A 208 15.36 -17.99 -4.86
CA ASP A 208 15.48 -17.51 -6.25
C ASP A 208 15.67 -15.99 -6.36
N GLN A 209 16.60 -15.42 -5.59
CA GLN A 209 16.72 -13.97 -5.46
C GLN A 209 17.45 -13.35 -6.65
N GLU A 210 16.89 -12.26 -7.18
CA GLU A 210 17.48 -11.48 -8.26
C GLU A 210 17.43 -9.98 -7.95
N ILE A 211 18.59 -9.33 -8.01
CA ILE A 211 18.68 -7.87 -7.90
C ILE A 211 18.36 -7.27 -9.27
N LEU A 212 17.35 -6.41 -9.32
CA LEU A 212 16.85 -5.80 -10.56
C LEU A 212 17.40 -4.39 -10.76
N PHE A 213 17.63 -3.68 -9.67
CA PHE A 213 18.09 -2.30 -9.67
C PHE A 213 18.85 -1.98 -8.39
N ILE A 214 19.97 -1.27 -8.51
CA ILE A 214 20.67 -0.62 -7.41
C ILE A 214 20.99 0.80 -7.87
N GLY A 215 20.51 1.79 -7.12
CA GLY A 215 20.71 3.19 -7.45
C GLY A 215 22.17 3.62 -7.34
N SER A 216 22.52 4.71 -8.01
CA SER A 216 23.83 5.33 -7.97
C SER A 216 23.73 6.86 -8.13
N PRO A 217 24.57 7.64 -7.44
CA PRO A 217 25.58 7.21 -6.47
C PRO A 217 24.97 6.73 -5.14
N SER A 218 25.69 5.88 -4.41
CA SER A 218 25.40 5.60 -3.01
C SER A 218 25.72 6.83 -2.15
N THR A 219 24.99 7.02 -1.05
CA THR A 219 25.20 8.14 -0.12
C THR A 219 25.13 7.66 1.32
N ASP A 220 25.71 8.42 2.25
CA ASP A 220 25.63 8.16 3.70
C ASP A 220 24.36 8.74 4.36
N ARG A 221 23.46 9.31 3.56
CA ARG A 221 22.27 10.05 4.00
C ARG A 221 21.18 9.10 4.49
N GLY A 222 20.48 9.49 5.55
CA GLY A 222 19.39 8.70 6.12
C GLY A 222 18.00 8.99 5.56
N HIS A 223 17.84 9.94 4.63
CA HIS A 223 16.52 10.43 4.18
C HIS A 223 16.34 10.34 2.66
N HIS A 224 15.08 10.47 2.26
CA HIS A 224 14.56 10.59 0.89
C HIS A 224 14.86 9.39 -0.01
N TRP A 225 14.52 8.18 0.44
CA TRP A 225 14.74 6.95 -0.33
C TRP A 225 13.71 6.74 -1.45
N GLY A 226 12.49 7.23 -1.25
CA GLY A 226 11.33 6.93 -2.10
C GLY A 226 10.80 5.50 -1.91
N CYS A 227 10.79 4.72 -3.00
CA CYS A 227 10.73 3.24 -3.05
C CYS A 227 9.37 2.56 -3.28
N LYS A 228 8.25 3.27 -3.49
CA LYS A 228 6.99 2.58 -3.85
C LYS A 228 7.09 1.86 -5.20
N LEU A 229 6.55 0.65 -5.26
CA LEU A 229 6.57 -0.25 -6.41
C LEU A 229 5.17 -0.32 -7.03
N ALA A 230 5.06 -0.10 -8.34
CA ALA A 230 3.79 -0.17 -9.04
C ALA A 230 3.93 -0.89 -10.39
N PHE A 231 3.20 -1.99 -10.56
CA PHE A 231 3.10 -2.68 -11.85
C PHE A 231 1.97 -2.09 -12.69
N ASP A 232 2.21 -1.95 -13.99
CA ASP A 232 1.20 -1.48 -14.94
C ASP A 232 0.34 -2.58 -15.58
N GLY A 233 0.61 -3.84 -15.22
CA GLY A 233 -0.05 -5.01 -15.79
C GLY A 233 0.36 -5.32 -17.25
N LYS A 234 1.32 -4.59 -17.82
CA LYS A 234 1.82 -4.75 -19.19
C LYS A 234 3.29 -5.20 -19.23
N GLY A 235 3.83 -5.61 -18.09
CA GLY A 235 5.20 -6.12 -17.94
C GLY A 235 6.21 -5.04 -17.54
N TYR A 236 5.75 -3.87 -17.08
CA TYR A 236 6.61 -2.81 -16.57
C TYR A 236 6.38 -2.57 -15.07
N LEU A 237 7.49 -2.32 -14.39
CA LEU A 237 7.55 -1.93 -12.99
C LEU A 237 8.02 -0.48 -12.89
N PHE A 238 7.23 0.33 -12.19
CA PHE A 238 7.53 1.72 -11.88
C PHE A 238 7.91 1.88 -10.42
N PHE A 239 8.87 2.75 -10.14
CA PHE A 239 9.25 3.08 -8.77
C PHE A 239 9.97 4.42 -8.67
N GLY A 240 9.76 5.11 -7.55
CA GLY A 240 10.45 6.36 -7.25
C GLY A 240 11.73 6.17 -6.46
N VAL A 241 12.74 6.99 -6.76
CA VAL A 241 13.97 7.13 -5.98
C VAL A 241 14.11 8.59 -5.61
N GLY A 242 14.11 8.90 -4.30
CA GLY A 242 14.26 10.27 -3.83
C GLY A 242 15.69 10.81 -3.98
N GLU A 243 15.86 12.12 -3.83
CA GLU A 243 17.12 12.81 -4.14
C GLU A 243 18.19 12.78 -3.06
N ARG A 244 17.92 12.09 -1.94
CA ARG A 244 18.87 11.84 -0.85
C ARG A 244 19.40 13.10 -0.15
N GLY A 245 18.68 14.21 -0.20
CA GLY A 245 19.06 15.51 0.38
C GLY A 245 20.10 16.28 -0.41
N GLN A 246 20.41 15.86 -1.64
CA GLN A 246 21.33 16.50 -2.57
C GLN A 246 20.56 17.25 -3.66
N HIS A 247 19.72 18.21 -3.24
CA HIS A 247 18.69 18.79 -4.11
C HIS A 247 19.27 19.58 -5.27
N PHE A 248 20.43 20.24 -5.11
CA PHE A 248 21.08 20.96 -6.21
C PHE A 248 21.91 20.05 -7.14
N ASP A 249 22.19 18.82 -6.73
CA ASP A 249 23.08 17.92 -7.47
C ASP A 249 22.29 16.92 -8.31
N PHE A 250 21.32 16.22 -7.74
CA PHE A 250 20.78 15.01 -8.36
C PHE A 250 19.49 15.15 -9.18
N PRO A 251 18.43 15.82 -8.69
CA PRO A 251 17.10 15.78 -9.30
C PRO A 251 17.07 16.17 -10.79
N GLN A 252 17.83 17.20 -11.16
CA GLN A 252 17.83 17.77 -12.52
C GLN A 252 18.83 17.09 -13.47
N ARG A 253 19.80 16.34 -12.95
CA ARG A 253 20.78 15.61 -13.78
C ARG A 253 20.26 14.23 -14.14
N LEU A 254 20.57 13.79 -15.37
CA LEU A 254 20.15 12.48 -15.89
C LEU A 254 21.21 11.39 -15.74
N ASP A 255 22.43 11.72 -15.29
CA ASP A 255 23.56 10.80 -15.13
C ASP A 255 23.59 10.08 -13.78
N ASN A 256 22.52 10.18 -13.01
CA ASN A 256 22.33 9.51 -11.71
C ASN A 256 20.87 9.06 -11.54
N THR A 257 20.61 8.24 -10.52
CA THR A 257 19.28 7.66 -10.27
C THR A 257 18.45 8.41 -9.24
N ASN A 258 18.97 9.45 -8.60
CA ASN A 258 18.32 10.07 -7.45
C ASN A 258 17.41 11.22 -7.91
N GLY A 259 16.21 11.32 -7.30
CA GLY A 259 15.20 12.31 -7.64
C GLY A 259 14.49 12.02 -8.97
N LYS A 260 14.08 10.75 -9.16
CA LYS A 260 13.54 10.19 -10.42
C LYS A 260 12.37 9.24 -10.16
N ILE A 261 11.49 9.10 -11.14
CA ILE A 261 10.69 7.88 -11.32
C ILE A 261 11.38 7.02 -12.37
N HIS A 262 11.52 5.73 -12.09
CA HIS A 262 12.13 4.75 -12.97
C HIS A 262 11.06 3.80 -13.54
N ARG A 263 11.33 3.31 -14.76
CA ARG A 263 10.56 2.23 -15.41
C ARG A 263 11.52 1.16 -15.90
N ILE A 264 11.30 -0.08 -15.45
CA ILE A 264 12.03 -1.27 -15.89
C ILE A 264 11.05 -2.38 -16.28
N HIS A 265 11.51 -3.42 -16.97
CA HIS A 265 10.77 -4.67 -17.08
C HIS A 265 10.69 -5.37 -15.72
N ASP A 266 9.72 -6.27 -15.58
CA ASP A 266 9.56 -7.18 -14.43
C ASP A 266 10.84 -7.99 -14.11
N ASP A 267 11.74 -8.22 -15.06
CA ASP A 267 13.02 -8.90 -14.86
C ASP A 267 14.24 -7.97 -14.79
N GLY A 268 14.04 -6.66 -14.69
CA GLY A 268 15.11 -5.68 -14.57
C GLY A 268 15.71 -5.21 -15.90
N ARG A 269 15.33 -5.79 -17.04
CA ARG A 269 15.74 -5.25 -18.34
C ARG A 269 15.22 -3.82 -18.53
N ILE A 270 15.95 -3.03 -19.31
CA ILE A 270 15.55 -1.66 -19.65
C ILE A 270 14.60 -1.68 -20.85
N PRO A 271 13.41 -1.07 -20.77
CA PRO A 271 12.51 -0.88 -21.90
C PRO A 271 13.19 -0.06 -23.00
N THR A 272 13.15 -0.53 -24.24
CA THR A 272 13.79 0.13 -25.39
C THR A 272 13.11 1.43 -25.79
N ASP A 273 11.91 1.68 -25.28
CA ASP A 273 11.10 2.88 -25.48
C ASP A 273 11.17 3.85 -24.28
N ASN A 274 12.07 3.61 -23.30
CA ASN A 274 12.28 4.59 -22.22
C ASN A 274 12.77 5.94 -22.79
N PRO A 275 12.38 7.08 -22.18
CA PRO A 275 12.60 8.41 -22.77
C PRO A 275 14.07 8.77 -23.01
N PHE A 276 14.98 8.24 -22.20
CA PHE A 276 16.39 8.62 -22.19
C PHE A 276 17.34 7.50 -22.66
N VAL A 277 16.84 6.42 -23.27
CA VAL A 277 17.68 5.27 -23.67
C VAL A 277 18.78 5.62 -24.67
N ASN A 278 18.50 6.61 -25.53
CA ASN A 278 19.41 7.10 -26.57
C ASN A 278 20.13 8.39 -26.18
N THR A 279 19.89 8.91 -24.97
CA THR A 279 20.54 10.13 -24.48
C THR A 279 21.91 9.79 -23.92
N PRO A 280 23.02 10.31 -24.50
CA PRO A 280 24.36 9.99 -24.02
C PRO A 280 24.55 10.33 -22.54
N GLY A 281 25.05 9.37 -21.77
CA GLY A 281 25.34 9.54 -20.33
C GLY A 281 24.12 9.45 -19.41
N ALA A 282 22.89 9.39 -19.93
CA ALA A 282 21.70 9.28 -19.10
C ALA A 282 21.50 7.86 -18.54
N ILE A 283 20.95 7.76 -17.32
CA ILE A 283 20.46 6.50 -16.76
C ILE A 283 19.21 6.08 -17.53
N LYS A 284 19.32 4.95 -18.22
CA LYS A 284 18.31 4.49 -19.19
C LYS A 284 16.99 4.05 -18.55
N SER A 285 16.97 3.77 -17.25
CA SER A 285 15.73 3.44 -16.52
C SER A 285 14.89 4.67 -16.17
N ILE A 286 15.41 5.89 -16.29
CA ILE A 286 14.65 7.11 -15.95
C ILE A 286 13.41 7.20 -16.83
N TYR A 287 12.26 7.37 -16.18
CA TYR A 287 10.97 7.65 -16.80
C TYR A 287 10.63 9.13 -16.69
N SER A 288 10.80 9.72 -15.50
CA SER A 288 10.70 11.17 -15.25
C SER A 288 11.75 11.63 -14.24
N TYR A 289 11.98 12.93 -14.15
CA TYR A 289 13.02 13.52 -13.30
C TYR A 289 12.58 14.82 -12.65
N GLY A 290 13.41 15.38 -11.77
CA GLY A 290 13.08 16.58 -11.02
C GLY A 290 12.14 16.31 -9.83
N HIS A 291 12.32 15.17 -9.16
CA HIS A 291 11.57 14.80 -7.96
C HIS A 291 12.41 14.99 -6.69
N ARG A 292 11.76 15.26 -5.56
CA ARG A 292 12.35 15.33 -4.22
C ARG A 292 12.30 13.98 -3.52
N ASN A 293 11.12 13.54 -3.07
CA ASN A 293 10.98 12.30 -2.31
C ASN A 293 9.64 11.60 -2.58
N PRO A 294 9.56 10.83 -3.68
CA PRO A 294 8.36 10.06 -4.04
C PRO A 294 8.01 8.98 -3.02
N GLN A 295 6.92 9.16 -2.28
CA GLN A 295 6.48 8.23 -1.23
C GLN A 295 5.26 7.39 -1.63
N GLY A 296 4.47 7.86 -2.59
CA GLY A 296 3.36 7.12 -3.19
C GLY A 296 3.63 6.91 -4.69
N THR A 297 3.34 5.72 -5.21
CA THR A 297 3.31 5.48 -6.66
C THR A 297 2.26 4.42 -6.95
N VAL A 298 1.31 4.72 -7.82
CA VAL A 298 0.25 3.78 -8.22
C VAL A 298 0.00 3.87 -9.71
N ILE A 299 -0.42 2.76 -10.31
CA ILE A 299 -0.98 2.76 -11.66
C ILE A 299 -2.48 2.80 -11.54
N HIS A 300 -3.12 3.79 -12.17
CA HIS A 300 -4.57 3.86 -12.20
C HIS A 300 -5.11 2.64 -12.98
N PRO A 301 -5.97 1.80 -12.37
CA PRO A 301 -6.29 0.47 -12.90
C PRO A 301 -7.04 0.50 -14.24
N THR A 302 -7.75 1.59 -14.54
CA THR A 302 -8.53 1.75 -15.78
C THR A 302 -7.81 2.56 -16.86
N THR A 303 -7.16 3.67 -16.52
CA THR A 303 -6.48 4.54 -17.50
C THR A 303 -5.04 4.09 -17.77
N GLY A 304 -4.41 3.39 -16.83
CA GLY A 304 -2.99 3.07 -16.87
C GLY A 304 -2.08 4.26 -16.53
N ASP A 305 -2.65 5.37 -16.06
CA ASP A 305 -1.89 6.56 -15.67
C ASP A 305 -1.01 6.26 -14.45
N VAL A 306 0.23 6.76 -14.48
CA VAL A 306 1.16 6.67 -13.35
C VAL A 306 0.91 7.89 -12.47
N TRP A 307 0.43 7.66 -11.25
CA TRP A 307 0.26 8.70 -10.25
C TRP A 307 1.31 8.57 -9.17
N GLU A 308 1.73 9.70 -8.63
CA GLU A 308 2.83 9.80 -7.68
C GLU A 308 2.53 10.87 -6.64
N THR A 309 2.91 10.60 -5.38
CA THR A 309 2.91 11.62 -4.34
C THR A 309 4.29 11.76 -3.73
N GLU A 310 4.72 13.01 -3.52
CA GLU A 310 6.01 13.31 -2.91
C GLU A 310 5.93 14.33 -1.79
N HIS A 311 6.91 14.23 -0.90
CA HIS A 311 7.13 15.24 0.13
C HIS A 311 7.86 16.45 -0.46
N GLY A 312 7.29 17.63 -0.27
CA GLY A 312 7.97 18.93 -0.35
C GLY A 312 8.84 19.22 0.89
N PRO A 313 9.48 20.40 0.94
CA PRO A 313 10.24 20.85 2.11
C PRO A 313 9.30 21.28 3.25
N MET A 314 9.27 22.56 3.65
CA MET A 314 8.24 23.08 4.55
C MET A 314 7.06 23.58 3.71
N GLY A 315 6.06 22.73 3.49
CA GLY A 315 5.00 22.98 2.49
C GLY A 315 5.35 22.38 1.13
N GLY A 316 4.39 22.44 0.20
CA GLY A 316 4.58 22.01 -1.18
C GLY A 316 4.72 20.51 -1.36
N ASP A 317 3.99 19.69 -0.59
CA ASP A 317 3.82 18.29 -0.99
C ASP A 317 2.95 18.22 -2.25
N GLU A 318 3.12 17.20 -3.07
CA GLU A 318 2.52 17.15 -4.40
C GLU A 318 1.85 15.82 -4.71
N LEU A 319 0.78 15.88 -5.50
CA LEU A 319 0.24 14.78 -6.29
C LEU A 319 0.53 15.07 -7.76
N ASN A 320 1.30 14.19 -8.39
CA ASN A 320 1.76 14.31 -9.76
C ASN A 320 1.13 13.24 -10.65
N LEU A 321 0.76 13.66 -11.87
CA LEU A 321 0.50 12.74 -12.97
C LEU A 321 1.80 12.57 -13.77
N ILE A 322 2.43 11.40 -13.63
CA ILE A 322 3.76 11.11 -14.16
C ILE A 322 3.72 10.81 -15.66
N LYS A 323 4.52 11.55 -16.43
CA LYS A 323 4.63 11.46 -17.89
C LYS A 323 6.05 11.13 -18.34
N PRO A 324 6.21 10.40 -19.46
CA PRO A 324 7.52 9.99 -19.96
C PRO A 324 8.36 11.21 -20.38
N GLY A 325 9.58 11.30 -19.87
CA GLY A 325 10.58 12.29 -20.24
C GLY A 325 10.41 13.65 -19.57
N MET A 326 9.37 13.82 -18.75
CA MET A 326 9.03 15.12 -18.18
C MET A 326 9.83 15.44 -16.91
N ASN A 327 10.01 16.75 -16.68
CA ASN A 327 10.70 17.33 -15.54
C ASN A 327 9.68 17.89 -14.55
N TYR A 328 9.67 17.39 -13.31
CA TYR A 328 8.79 17.85 -12.23
C TYR A 328 9.41 18.97 -11.39
N GLY A 329 10.59 19.44 -11.81
CA GLY A 329 11.05 20.78 -11.49
C GLY A 329 11.80 20.96 -10.18
N TRP A 330 11.74 20.02 -9.23
CA TRP A 330 12.51 20.13 -7.98
C TRP A 330 14.02 20.22 -8.25
N PRO A 331 14.78 21.10 -7.56
CA PRO A 331 14.34 22.17 -6.64
C PRO A 331 14.19 23.54 -7.32
N VAL A 332 14.23 23.60 -8.66
CA VAL A 332 14.16 24.87 -9.41
C VAL A 332 12.83 25.56 -9.19
N ILE A 333 11.75 24.79 -9.18
CA ILE A 333 10.43 25.22 -8.74
C ILE A 333 10.03 24.45 -7.47
N SER A 334 9.28 25.10 -6.59
CA SER A 334 8.73 24.50 -5.37
C SER A 334 7.62 25.39 -4.81
N TYR A 335 6.55 24.77 -4.33
CA TYR A 335 5.53 25.45 -3.53
C TYR A 335 5.92 25.62 -2.05
N GLY A 336 6.93 24.88 -1.59
CA GLY A 336 7.44 24.93 -0.23
C GLY A 336 8.67 25.81 -0.05
N ILE A 337 8.96 26.16 1.21
CA ILE A 337 10.11 26.96 1.64
C ILE A 337 11.12 26.12 2.44
N ASN A 338 12.28 26.70 2.79
CA ASN A 338 13.23 26.05 3.69
C ASN A 338 12.65 25.88 5.10
N TYR A 339 13.12 24.86 5.83
CA TYR A 339 12.63 24.60 7.19
C TYR A 339 12.99 25.68 8.22
N ASP A 340 13.92 26.59 7.91
CA ASP A 340 14.24 27.76 8.72
C ASP A 340 13.36 28.99 8.39
N GLY A 341 12.40 28.84 7.46
CA GLY A 341 11.50 29.89 7.03
C GLY A 341 12.03 30.77 5.89
N THR A 342 13.25 30.54 5.41
CA THR A 342 13.80 31.27 4.27
C THR A 342 13.26 30.75 2.94
N VAL A 343 13.29 31.58 1.90
CA VAL A 343 12.86 31.18 0.55
C VAL A 343 13.85 30.16 -0.03
N LEU A 344 13.33 29.04 -0.53
CA LEU A 344 14.11 28.06 -1.28
C LEU A 344 14.31 28.49 -2.73
N THR A 345 13.22 28.88 -3.39
CA THR A 345 13.16 29.43 -4.74
C THR A 345 11.97 30.37 -4.83
N GLU A 346 12.08 31.44 -5.62
CA GLU A 346 10.98 32.37 -5.90
C GLU A 346 10.05 31.85 -7.01
N LEU A 347 10.39 30.71 -7.63
CA LEU A 347 9.65 30.13 -8.75
C LEU A 347 8.73 29.01 -8.28
N THR A 348 7.45 29.12 -8.57
CA THR A 348 6.47 28.02 -8.46
C THR A 348 6.20 27.35 -9.80
N GLU A 349 6.54 28.02 -10.90
CA GLU A 349 6.40 27.52 -12.27
C GLU A 349 7.58 27.97 -13.14
N LYS A 350 7.89 27.20 -14.18
CA LYS A 350 8.90 27.51 -15.18
C LYS A 350 8.64 26.74 -16.47
N GLU A 351 8.86 27.37 -17.61
CA GLU A 351 8.79 26.70 -18.92
C GLU A 351 9.69 25.45 -18.95
N GLY A 352 9.14 24.34 -19.45
CA GLY A 352 9.81 23.04 -19.51
C GLY A 352 9.72 22.21 -18.23
N MET A 353 8.92 22.61 -17.25
CA MET A 353 8.66 21.88 -16.02
C MET A 353 7.15 21.64 -15.84
N GLU A 354 6.77 20.41 -15.54
CA GLU A 354 5.39 20.04 -15.28
C GLU A 354 4.95 20.58 -13.91
N GLN A 355 3.66 20.86 -13.80
CA GLN A 355 3.01 21.25 -12.55
C GLN A 355 2.34 20.05 -11.89
N PRO A 356 2.26 20.02 -10.56
CA PRO A 356 1.47 19.01 -9.88
C PRO A 356 -0.01 19.17 -10.20
N VAL A 357 -0.75 18.06 -10.18
CA VAL A 357 -2.21 18.08 -10.31
C VAL A 357 -2.85 18.67 -9.06
N PHE A 358 -2.24 18.43 -7.91
CA PHE A 358 -2.65 18.98 -6.62
C PHE A 358 -1.42 19.17 -5.71
N GLN A 359 -1.44 20.20 -4.85
CA GLN A 359 -0.38 20.41 -3.87
C GLN A 359 -0.93 20.73 -2.49
N TRP A 360 -0.23 20.29 -1.44
CA TRP A 360 -0.54 20.59 -0.05
C TRP A 360 0.45 21.59 0.54
N THR A 361 -0.08 22.73 0.96
CA THR A 361 0.62 23.72 1.78
C THR A 361 -0.31 24.16 2.91
N PRO A 362 -0.06 23.75 4.18
CA PRO A 362 1.12 23.04 4.67
C PRO A 362 1.21 21.56 4.23
N SER A 363 2.45 21.03 4.18
CA SER A 363 2.76 19.63 3.88
C SER A 363 2.08 18.65 4.84
N ILE A 364 1.39 17.65 4.28
CA ILE A 364 0.75 16.54 5.01
C ILE A 364 1.72 15.36 5.21
N ALA A 365 2.87 15.38 4.55
CA ALA A 365 3.81 14.28 4.39
C ALA A 365 3.10 13.04 3.80
N PRO A 366 2.68 13.09 2.52
CA PRO A 366 1.93 12.01 1.89
C PRO A 366 2.76 10.74 1.81
N CYS A 367 2.14 9.59 2.07
CA CYS A 367 2.81 8.30 2.04
C CYS A 367 2.16 7.34 1.04
N GLY A 368 2.04 6.05 1.40
CA GLY A 368 1.35 5.09 0.56
C GLY A 368 -0.06 5.56 0.19
N MET A 369 -0.41 5.31 -1.06
CA MET A 369 -1.72 5.63 -1.62
C MET A 369 -2.25 4.45 -2.44
N THR A 370 -3.56 4.43 -2.65
CA THR A 370 -4.23 3.46 -3.51
C THR A 370 -5.36 4.12 -4.27
N VAL A 371 -5.67 3.61 -5.47
CA VAL A 371 -6.94 3.90 -6.14
C VAL A 371 -7.98 2.92 -5.64
N VAL A 372 -9.17 3.42 -5.27
CA VAL A 372 -10.26 2.57 -4.79
C VAL A 372 -10.90 1.82 -5.94
N THR A 373 -11.02 0.50 -5.78
CA THR A 373 -11.61 -0.42 -6.74
C THR A 373 -12.63 -1.36 -6.07
N GLY A 374 -13.54 -1.92 -6.87
CA GLY A 374 -14.52 -2.90 -6.39
C GLY A 374 -15.72 -2.28 -5.68
N ASP A 375 -16.59 -3.15 -5.15
CA ASP A 375 -17.95 -2.77 -4.76
C ASP A 375 -18.11 -2.39 -3.28
N ARG A 376 -17.17 -2.75 -2.40
CA ARG A 376 -17.30 -2.46 -0.95
C ARG A 376 -17.30 -0.97 -0.63
N PHE A 377 -16.59 -0.18 -1.43
CA PHE A 377 -16.58 1.28 -1.38
C PHE A 377 -17.00 1.85 -2.74
N LYS A 378 -18.12 1.37 -3.30
CA LYS A 378 -18.57 1.73 -4.65
C LYS A 378 -18.64 3.23 -4.95
N LYS A 379 -19.08 4.05 -3.99
CA LYS A 379 -19.13 5.52 -4.13
C LYS A 379 -17.76 6.19 -4.11
N TRP A 380 -16.72 5.45 -3.71
CA TRP A 380 -15.34 5.89 -3.79
C TRP A 380 -14.61 5.33 -5.01
N GLU A 381 -15.25 4.56 -5.88
CA GLU A 381 -14.60 3.97 -7.06
C GLU A 381 -13.87 5.04 -7.90
N ASN A 382 -12.60 4.77 -8.25
CA ASN A 382 -11.65 5.69 -8.89
C ASN A 382 -11.17 6.89 -8.05
N ASN A 383 -11.59 7.04 -6.80
CA ASN A 383 -10.97 7.99 -5.88
C ASN A 383 -9.59 7.47 -5.45
N MET A 384 -8.69 8.39 -5.11
CA MET A 384 -7.43 8.06 -4.46
C MET A 384 -7.57 8.21 -2.96
N LEU A 385 -6.98 7.28 -2.20
CA LEU A 385 -6.77 7.40 -0.77
C LEU A 385 -5.28 7.59 -0.51
N VAL A 386 -4.91 8.71 0.10
CA VAL A 386 -3.51 9.09 0.38
C VAL A 386 -3.33 9.19 1.88
N GLY A 387 -2.37 8.45 2.44
CA GLY A 387 -2.07 8.55 3.87
C GLY A 387 -1.31 9.84 4.22
N SER A 388 -1.61 10.43 5.38
CA SER A 388 -0.90 11.58 5.94
C SER A 388 -0.03 11.15 7.12
N LEU A 389 1.30 11.21 6.96
CA LEU A 389 2.23 10.93 8.05
C LEU A 389 2.22 12.03 9.12
N ARG A 390 1.96 13.28 8.75
CA ARG A 390 2.12 14.43 9.66
C ARG A 390 0.87 14.69 10.49
N PHE A 391 -0.30 14.51 9.89
CA PHE A 391 -1.57 14.95 10.49
C PHE A 391 -2.53 13.81 10.83
N ASP A 392 -2.07 12.56 10.75
CA ASP A 392 -2.76 11.39 11.28
C ASP A 392 -4.16 11.18 10.69
N TYR A 393 -4.29 11.26 9.37
CA TYR A 393 -5.53 10.99 8.63
C TYR A 393 -5.26 10.36 7.25
N ILE A 394 -6.32 9.98 6.56
CA ILE A 394 -6.30 9.59 5.15
C ILE A 394 -7.03 10.66 4.34
N GLU A 395 -6.40 11.20 3.31
CA GLU A 395 -7.05 12.13 2.37
C GLU A 395 -7.71 11.31 1.25
N ARG A 396 -9.03 11.39 1.11
CA ARG A 396 -9.75 10.93 -0.06
C ARG A 396 -9.76 12.02 -1.11
N MET A 397 -9.22 11.74 -2.28
CA MET A 397 -9.19 12.66 -3.41
C MET A 397 -10.13 12.16 -4.50
N VAL A 398 -11.14 12.95 -4.84
CA VAL A 398 -12.11 12.63 -5.90
C VAL A 398 -11.55 13.08 -7.23
N LEU A 399 -11.49 12.14 -8.17
CA LEU A 399 -10.97 12.39 -9.51
C LEU A 399 -12.11 12.59 -10.52
N ASP A 400 -11.98 13.61 -11.35
CA ASP A 400 -12.71 13.76 -12.61
C ASP A 400 -11.68 13.73 -13.77
N GLY A 401 -11.56 12.57 -14.40
CA GLY A 401 -10.46 12.27 -15.31
C GLY A 401 -9.10 12.39 -14.59
N GLN A 402 -8.28 13.34 -15.04
CA GLN A 402 -6.94 13.60 -14.50
C GLN A 402 -6.87 14.82 -13.57
N LYS A 403 -8.02 15.25 -13.02
CA LYS A 403 -8.10 16.39 -12.10
C LYS A 403 -8.66 15.96 -10.76
N VAL A 404 -8.13 16.53 -9.69
CA VAL A 404 -8.74 16.46 -8.36
C VAL A 404 -9.84 17.51 -8.29
N VAL A 405 -11.07 17.10 -8.04
CA VAL A 405 -12.24 18.00 -7.96
C VAL A 405 -12.76 18.19 -6.53
N HIS A 406 -12.39 17.31 -5.62
CA HIS A 406 -12.76 17.39 -4.20
C HIS A 406 -11.77 16.60 -3.34
N THR A 407 -11.60 17.03 -2.10
CA THR A 407 -10.85 16.27 -1.09
C THR A 407 -11.62 16.18 0.22
N GLU A 408 -11.43 15.07 0.93
CA GLU A 408 -12.03 14.82 2.22
C GLU A 408 -11.02 14.13 3.15
N LYS A 409 -10.92 14.60 4.40
CA LYS A 409 -10.16 13.92 5.43
C LYS A 409 -11.00 12.80 6.05
N LEU A 410 -10.43 11.61 6.06
CA LEU A 410 -11.00 10.40 6.64
C LEU A 410 -10.20 9.99 7.87
N ALA A 411 -10.90 9.50 8.88
CA ALA A 411 -10.30 8.91 10.07
C ALA A 411 -9.23 9.81 10.74
N GLU A 412 -9.58 11.07 10.99
CA GLU A 412 -8.70 12.00 11.69
C GLU A 412 -8.31 11.47 13.09
N GLY A 413 -7.02 11.51 13.40
CA GLY A 413 -6.47 10.97 14.65
C GLY A 413 -6.24 9.46 14.63
N ILE A 414 -6.32 8.78 13.48
CA ILE A 414 -6.06 7.33 13.37
C ILE A 414 -4.62 6.95 13.72
N GLY A 415 -3.72 7.93 13.70
CA GLY A 415 -2.28 7.78 13.91
C GLY A 415 -1.48 8.02 12.64
N ARG A 416 -0.15 8.01 12.77
CA ARG A 416 0.78 8.33 11.68
C ARG A 416 0.68 7.32 10.54
N VAL A 417 -0.06 7.66 9.48
CA VAL A 417 -0.31 6.75 8.36
C VAL A 417 0.96 6.58 7.53
N ARG A 418 1.36 5.33 7.27
CA ARG A 418 2.53 4.96 6.45
C ARG A 418 2.13 4.32 5.11
N ASN A 419 1.09 3.51 5.10
CA ASN A 419 0.69 2.80 3.89
C ASN A 419 -0.82 2.64 3.84
N VAL A 420 -1.38 2.66 2.62
CA VAL A 420 -2.80 2.44 2.34
C VAL A 420 -2.88 1.51 1.14
N VAL A 421 -3.45 0.32 1.32
CA VAL A 421 -3.60 -0.69 0.27
C VAL A 421 -4.99 -1.29 0.29
N MET A 422 -5.45 -1.80 -0.86
CA MET A 422 -6.68 -2.57 -0.91
C MET A 422 -6.39 -4.07 -0.81
N SER A 423 -7.22 -4.77 -0.04
CA SER A 423 -7.24 -6.23 -0.03
C SER A 423 -7.94 -6.80 -1.25
N PRO A 424 -7.69 -8.08 -1.62
CA PRO A 424 -8.39 -8.76 -2.71
C PRO A 424 -9.91 -8.81 -2.53
N ASP A 425 -10.41 -8.72 -1.30
CA ASP A 425 -11.84 -8.66 -1.01
C ASP A 425 -12.40 -7.22 -1.01
N GLY A 426 -11.59 -6.21 -1.33
CA GLY A 426 -12.02 -4.83 -1.56
C GLY A 426 -12.10 -3.95 -0.32
N LEU A 427 -11.51 -4.36 0.81
CA LEU A 427 -11.38 -3.52 2.01
C LEU A 427 -10.10 -2.68 1.94
N VAL A 428 -10.09 -1.56 2.66
CA VAL A 428 -8.93 -0.66 2.76
C VAL A 428 -8.14 -1.02 4.02
N TYR A 429 -6.86 -1.34 3.87
CA TYR A 429 -5.92 -1.64 4.95
C TYR A 429 -4.89 -0.53 5.07
N ILE A 430 -4.57 -0.18 6.31
CA ILE A 430 -3.78 1.00 6.67
C ILE A 430 -2.67 0.58 7.64
N GLY A 431 -1.42 0.89 7.29
CA GLY A 431 -0.27 0.73 8.18
C GLY A 431 0.01 2.03 8.94
N LEU A 432 0.26 1.93 10.25
CA LEU A 432 0.52 3.06 11.16
C LEU A 432 1.90 2.90 11.82
N GLU A 433 2.64 4.00 12.08
CA GLU A 433 4.00 3.94 12.64
C GLU A 433 4.06 3.87 14.19
N GLU A 434 3.16 4.53 14.92
CA GLU A 434 3.33 4.73 16.38
C GLU A 434 1.97 4.72 17.12
N PRO A 435 1.58 3.62 17.78
CA PRO A 435 2.24 2.31 17.78
C PRO A 435 2.16 1.64 16.40
N GLY A 436 3.17 0.83 16.06
CA GLY A 436 3.16 0.08 14.82
C GLY A 436 2.03 -0.94 14.77
N MET A 437 1.10 -0.75 13.83
CA MET A 437 -0.06 -1.62 13.66
C MET A 437 -0.60 -1.54 12.23
N ILE A 438 -1.45 -2.50 11.90
CA ILE A 438 -2.25 -2.49 10.68
C ILE A 438 -3.72 -2.54 11.08
N VAL A 439 -4.50 -1.62 10.55
CA VAL A 439 -5.95 -1.55 10.73
C VAL A 439 -6.64 -1.64 9.37
N ARG A 440 -7.95 -1.94 9.36
CA ARG A 440 -8.77 -1.92 8.14
C ARG A 440 -10.04 -1.10 8.35
N LEU A 441 -10.48 -0.44 7.29
CA LEU A 441 -11.77 0.26 7.26
C LEU A 441 -12.85 -0.73 6.87
N VAL A 442 -13.85 -0.89 7.74
CA VAL A 442 -15.02 -1.75 7.48
C VAL A 442 -16.25 -0.85 7.36
N PRO A 443 -16.85 -0.74 6.15
CA PRO A 443 -18.09 0.00 5.97
C PRO A 443 -19.18 -0.51 6.92
N VAL A 444 -19.95 0.41 7.48
CA VAL A 444 -21.17 0.16 8.23
C VAL A 444 -22.26 1.08 7.69
N GLU A 445 -23.51 0.72 7.91
CA GLU A 445 -24.64 1.57 7.55
C GLU A 445 -24.88 2.67 8.58
#